data_AF-A0AAN0SHM9-F1
#
_entry.id   AF-A0AAN0SHM9-F1
#
_cell.length_a   1.000
_cell.length_b   1.000
_cell.length_c   1.000
_cell.angle_alpha   90.00
_cell.angle_beta   90.00
_cell.angle_gamma   90.00
#
_symmetry.space_group_name_H-M   'P 1'
#
loop_
_entity.id
_entity.type
_entity.pdbx_description
1 polymer ?
#
loop_
_entity_poly.entity_id
_entity_poly.type
_entity_poly.pdbx_seq_one_letter_code
_entity_poly.pdbx_strand_id
1 'polypeptide(L)'
;MTQLQVRQMQTREYSEQSERNVLRAVIGALQDEGYILTVVEPELGLVTAAMELDELDNGTKSFNDFFYGPGSGTYQTVRRVEVSATVQEKSQSVRVRLNIVAKALTNTGGTSWSQPVYSAKTYQDIFSKVDKSVFLTSNDL
;
A
#
# COMPACT_ATOMS: atom_id res chain seq x y z
N MET A 1 7.62 -6.44 -17.72
CA MET A 1 7.14 -7.46 -16.76
C MET A 1 5.91 -8.13 -17.35
N THR A 2 5.77 -9.45 -17.21
CA THR A 2 4.54 -10.13 -17.66
C THR A 2 3.44 -9.95 -16.61
N GLN A 3 2.18 -10.01 -17.03
CA GLN A 3 1.02 -9.94 -16.12
C GLN A 3 1.08 -11.01 -15.02
N LEU A 4 1.67 -12.17 -15.34
CA LEU A 4 1.84 -13.29 -14.41
C LEU A 4 2.87 -12.97 -13.31
N GLN A 5 4.01 -12.38 -13.67
CA GLN A 5 5.04 -11.98 -12.71
C GLN A 5 4.51 -10.96 -11.70
N VAL A 6 3.71 -10.00 -12.17
CA VAL A 6 3.05 -9.01 -11.29
C VAL A 6 2.13 -9.70 -10.29
N ARG A 7 1.31 -10.65 -10.73
CA ARG A 7 0.42 -11.40 -9.83
C ARG A 7 1.18 -12.20 -8.78
N GLN A 8 2.31 -12.80 -9.15
CA GLN A 8 3.16 -13.55 -8.22
C GLN A 8 3.74 -12.65 -7.13
N MET A 9 4.13 -11.42 -7.46
CA MET A 9 4.60 -10.45 -6.48
C MET A 9 3.47 -9.95 -5.56
N GLN A 10 2.26 -9.81 -6.10
CA GLN A 10 1.10 -9.29 -5.38
C GLN A 10 0.44 -10.30 -4.44
N THR A 11 0.73 -11.60 -4.57
CA THR A 11 -0.02 -12.66 -3.89
C THR A 11 0.89 -13.53 -3.05
N ARG A 12 0.47 -13.82 -1.81
CA ARG A 12 1.07 -14.83 -0.94
C ARG A 12 0.01 -15.79 -0.42
N GLU A 13 0.42 -17.00 -0.11
CA GLU A 13 -0.43 -18.03 0.47
C GLU A 13 0.21 -18.52 1.77
N TYR A 14 -0.63 -18.68 2.79
CA TYR A 14 -0.27 -19.13 4.13
C TYR A 14 -1.03 -20.41 4.43
N SER A 15 -0.32 -21.50 4.68
CA SER A 15 -0.93 -22.78 5.06
C SER A 15 -1.24 -22.82 6.54
N GLU A 16 -2.28 -23.55 6.94
CA GLU A 16 -2.59 -23.88 8.35
C GLU A 16 -2.88 -22.68 9.26
N GLN A 17 -3.23 -21.52 8.70
CA GLN A 17 -3.56 -20.30 9.45
C GLN A 17 -5.04 -19.98 9.36
N SER A 18 -5.60 -19.42 10.43
CA SER A 18 -6.96 -18.84 10.37
C SER A 18 -6.94 -17.52 9.60
N GLU A 19 -8.00 -17.24 8.84
CA GLU A 19 -8.16 -15.98 8.11
C GLU A 19 -7.97 -14.76 9.04
N ARG A 20 -8.53 -14.85 10.24
CA ARG A 20 -8.49 -13.77 11.24
C ARG A 20 -7.07 -13.47 11.73
N ASN A 21 -6.23 -14.50 11.90
CA ASN A 21 -4.84 -14.31 12.31
C ASN A 21 -4.04 -13.66 11.19
N VAL A 22 -4.22 -14.12 9.95
CA VAL A 22 -3.56 -13.53 8.78
C VAL A 22 -4.00 -12.08 8.58
N LEU A 23 -5.29 -11.78 8.75
CA LEU A 23 -5.81 -10.42 8.66
C LEU A 23 -5.15 -9.49 9.69
N ARG A 24 -5.03 -9.93 10.95
CA ARG A 24 -4.31 -9.18 12.00
C ARG A 24 -2.85 -8.96 11.64
N ALA A 25 -2.18 -9.98 11.11
CA ALA A 25 -0.80 -9.87 10.66
C ALA A 25 -0.62 -8.88 9.51
N VAL A 26 -1.55 -8.85 8.55
CA VAL A 26 -1.58 -7.86 7.47
C VAL A 26 -1.78 -6.44 8.02
N ILE A 27 -2.71 -6.26 8.94
CA ILE A 27 -2.95 -4.96 9.59
C ILE A 27 -1.68 -4.47 10.29
N GLY A 28 -1.04 -5.33 11.10
CA GLY A 28 0.20 -4.99 11.80
C GLY A 28 1.33 -4.64 10.84
N ALA A 29 1.51 -5.42 9.76
CA ALA A 29 2.53 -5.15 8.75
C ALA A 29 2.32 -3.79 8.05
N LEU A 30 1.08 -3.41 7.76
CA LEU A 30 0.78 -2.10 7.17
C LEU A 30 1.06 -0.96 8.16
N GLN A 31 0.73 -1.13 9.44
CA GLN A 31 1.03 -0.16 10.48
C GLN A 31 2.53 0.00 10.74
N ASP A 32 3.28 -1.11 10.75
CA ASP A 32 4.74 -1.12 10.91
C ASP A 32 5.48 -0.37 9.80
N GLU A 33 4.94 -0.42 8.58
CA GLU A 33 5.48 0.33 7.43
C GLU A 33 5.07 1.81 7.47
N GLY A 34 4.20 2.23 8.40
CA GLY A 34 3.74 3.61 8.56
C GLY A 34 2.48 3.96 7.77
N TYR A 35 1.75 2.95 7.26
CA TYR A 35 0.45 3.20 6.64
C TYR A 35 -0.63 3.46 7.70
N ILE A 36 -1.52 4.38 7.39
CA ILE A 36 -2.72 4.67 8.17
C ILE A 36 -3.87 3.83 7.61
N LEU A 37 -4.51 3.03 8.47
CA LEU A 37 -5.67 2.23 8.07
C LEU A 37 -6.83 3.14 7.72
N THR A 38 -7.40 2.96 6.53
CA THR A 38 -8.55 3.74 6.06
C THR A 38 -9.84 2.95 6.20
N VAL A 39 -9.82 1.68 5.76
CA VAL A 39 -10.97 0.79 5.79
C VAL A 39 -10.52 -0.58 6.25
N VAL A 40 -11.26 -1.19 7.17
CA VAL A 40 -11.06 -2.57 7.61
C VAL A 40 -12.43 -3.22 7.61
N GLU A 41 -12.62 -4.23 6.77
CA GLU A 41 -13.82 -5.05 6.68
C GLU A 41 -13.44 -6.52 6.94
N PRO A 42 -13.56 -6.98 8.20
CA PRO A 42 -13.15 -8.32 8.59
C PRO A 42 -13.97 -9.44 7.95
N GLU A 43 -15.24 -9.20 7.59
CA GLU A 43 -16.09 -10.25 7.01
C GLU A 43 -15.73 -10.56 5.56
N LEU A 44 -15.22 -9.55 4.83
CA LEU A 44 -14.77 -9.69 3.44
C LEU A 44 -13.25 -9.86 3.34
N GLY A 45 -12.55 -9.89 4.47
CA GLY A 45 -11.09 -9.94 4.54
C GLY A 45 -10.41 -8.73 3.86
N LEU A 46 -11.07 -7.57 3.79
CA LEU A 46 -10.56 -6.39 3.09
C LEU A 46 -9.92 -5.41 4.07
N VAL A 47 -8.70 -4.98 3.77
CA VAL A 47 -8.01 -3.90 4.48
C VAL A 47 -7.50 -2.90 3.45
N THR A 48 -7.79 -1.63 3.63
CA THR A 48 -7.19 -0.56 2.85
C THR A 48 -6.46 0.39 3.77
N ALA A 49 -5.24 0.75 3.41
CA ALA A 49 -4.40 1.66 4.15
C ALA A 49 -3.74 2.68 3.20
N ALA A 50 -3.40 3.85 3.71
CA ALA A 50 -2.77 4.91 2.93
C ALA A 50 -1.62 5.54 3.71
N MET A 51 -0.58 5.92 2.99
CA MET A 51 0.55 6.69 3.52
C MET A 51 0.70 7.94 2.67
N GLU A 52 0.88 9.08 3.31
CA GLU A 52 1.13 10.35 2.64
C GLU A 52 2.59 10.74 2.85
N LEU A 53 3.28 10.99 1.73
CA LEU A 53 4.66 11.42 1.70
C LEU A 53 4.69 12.85 1.15
N ASP A 54 5.27 13.77 1.91
CA ASP A 54 5.50 15.13 1.42
C ASP A 54 6.54 15.09 0.29
N GLU A 55 6.08 15.33 -0.93
CA GLU A 55 6.90 15.31 -2.14
C GLU A 55 6.59 16.59 -2.92
N LEU A 56 7.16 17.70 -2.42
CA LEU A 56 7.08 19.00 -3.07
C LEU A 56 7.93 18.99 -4.34
N ASP A 57 7.28 19.13 -5.49
CA ASP A 57 7.98 19.32 -6.76
C ASP A 57 8.49 20.77 -6.87
N ASN A 58 9.68 20.98 -6.30
CA ASN A 58 10.37 22.27 -6.34
C ASN A 58 10.69 22.75 -7.77
N GLY A 59 10.80 21.84 -8.74
CA GLY A 59 11.10 22.18 -10.13
C GLY A 59 9.90 22.87 -10.79
N THR A 60 8.74 22.23 -10.76
CA THR A 60 7.50 22.80 -11.31
C THR A 60 7.07 24.06 -10.54
N LYS A 61 7.21 24.04 -9.21
CA LYS A 61 6.95 25.22 -8.37
C LYS A 61 7.86 26.40 -8.77
N SER A 62 9.17 26.18 -8.88
CA SER A 62 10.12 27.24 -9.21
C SER A 62 9.96 27.76 -10.64
N PHE A 63 9.58 26.91 -11.59
CA PHE A 63 9.25 27.34 -12.96
C PHE A 63 7.99 28.21 -12.97
N ASN A 64 6.93 27.79 -12.29
CA ASN A 64 5.70 28.57 -12.22
C ASN A 64 5.90 29.90 -11.47
N ASP A 65 6.61 29.88 -10.34
CA ASP A 65 6.94 31.09 -9.58
C ASP A 65 7.74 32.09 -10.44
N PHE A 66 8.62 31.60 -11.31
CA PHE A 66 9.44 32.42 -12.22
C PHE A 66 8.64 33.02 -13.39
N PHE A 67 7.80 32.22 -14.06
CA PHE A 67 7.08 32.65 -15.26
C PHE A 67 5.74 33.34 -14.98
N TYR A 68 5.07 33.00 -13.88
CA TYR A 68 3.69 33.41 -13.59
C TYR A 68 3.54 34.13 -12.23
N GLY A 69 4.62 34.24 -11.44
CA GLY A 69 4.67 34.95 -10.17
C GLY A 69 4.53 34.03 -8.94
N PRO A 70 4.98 34.48 -7.76
CA PRO A 70 5.04 33.62 -6.57
C PRO A 70 3.66 33.12 -6.14
N GLY A 71 3.53 31.81 -5.98
CA GLY A 71 2.28 31.14 -5.57
C GLY A 71 1.32 30.84 -6.72
N SER A 72 1.73 31.03 -7.97
CA SER A 72 0.93 30.71 -9.15
C SER A 72 1.17 29.28 -9.64
N GLY A 73 0.15 28.69 -10.26
CA GLY A 73 0.21 27.36 -10.88
C GLY A 73 -0.08 26.18 -9.96
N THR A 74 -0.33 25.03 -10.59
CA THR A 74 -0.62 23.76 -9.92
C THR A 74 0.65 22.91 -9.91
N TYR A 75 1.10 22.47 -8.73
CA TYR A 75 2.29 21.64 -8.58
C TYR A 75 2.03 20.48 -7.62
N GLN A 76 2.76 19.38 -7.79
CA GLN A 76 2.69 18.23 -6.91
C GLN A 76 3.22 18.62 -5.52
N THR A 77 2.45 18.28 -4.49
CA THR A 77 2.80 18.59 -3.09
C THR A 77 2.93 17.35 -2.23
N VAL A 78 2.04 16.37 -2.47
CA VAL A 78 1.97 15.15 -1.66
C VAL A 78 1.92 13.96 -2.60
N ARG A 79 2.68 12.91 -2.28
CA ARG A 79 2.52 11.59 -2.87
C ARG A 79 1.80 10.69 -1.88
N ARG A 80 0.59 10.28 -2.21
CA ARG A 80 -0.24 9.34 -1.45
C ARG A 80 -0.08 7.94 -2.01
N VAL A 81 0.34 7.00 -1.18
CA VAL A 81 0.46 5.58 -1.52
C VAL A 81 -0.66 4.83 -0.84
N GLU A 82 -1.57 4.25 -1.62
CA GLU A 82 -2.70 3.46 -1.14
C GLU A 82 -2.42 1.98 -1.35
N VAL A 83 -2.66 1.18 -0.32
CA VAL A 83 -2.53 -0.27 -0.32
C VAL A 83 -3.90 -0.88 -0.01
N SER A 84 -4.37 -1.76 -0.87
CA SER A 84 -5.54 -2.61 -0.62
C SER A 84 -5.10 -4.06 -0.51
N ALA A 85 -5.33 -4.64 0.66
CA ALA A 85 -5.09 -6.03 0.96
C ALA A 85 -6.42 -6.79 1.00
N THR A 86 -6.49 -7.94 0.34
CA THR A 86 -7.60 -8.87 0.44
C THR A 86 -7.09 -10.21 0.94
N VAL A 87 -7.67 -10.67 2.03
CA VAL A 87 -7.42 -11.97 2.66
C VAL A 87 -8.61 -12.86 2.33
N GLN A 88 -8.36 -14.05 1.81
CA GLN A 88 -9.40 -15.01 1.46
C GLN A 88 -9.02 -16.40 1.95
N GLU A 89 -9.89 -17.03 2.72
CA GLU A 89 -9.74 -18.42 3.07
C GLU A 89 -10.01 -19.33 1.87
N LYS A 90 -9.11 -20.27 1.63
CA LYS A 90 -9.30 -21.45 0.78
C LYS A 90 -9.21 -22.67 1.67
N SER A 91 -9.75 -23.80 1.19
CA SER A 91 -9.96 -25.03 1.97
C SER A 91 -8.81 -25.47 2.88
N GLN A 92 -7.55 -25.18 2.56
CA GLN A 92 -6.38 -25.51 3.39
C GLN A 92 -5.35 -24.38 3.48
N SER A 93 -5.64 -23.20 2.93
CA SER A 93 -4.69 -22.09 2.91
C SER A 93 -5.41 -20.75 2.88
N VAL A 94 -4.81 -19.73 3.48
CA VAL A 94 -5.27 -18.35 3.39
C VAL A 94 -4.46 -17.64 2.32
N ARG A 95 -5.15 -17.08 1.32
CA ARG A 95 -4.53 -16.29 0.27
C ARG A 95 -4.62 -14.81 0.61
N VAL A 96 -3.48 -14.13 0.61
CA VAL A 96 -3.37 -12.68 0.74
C VAL A 96 -2.99 -12.09 -0.59
N ARG A 97 -3.74 -11.10 -1.04
CA ARG A 97 -3.43 -10.31 -2.24
C ARG A 97 -3.28 -8.84 -1.86
N LEU A 98 -2.17 -8.24 -2.26
CA LEU A 98 -1.90 -6.81 -2.11
C LEU A 98 -2.00 -6.11 -3.47
N ASN A 99 -2.60 -4.93 -3.46
CA ASN A 99 -2.59 -4.00 -4.57
C ASN A 99 -2.12 -2.64 -4.07
N ILE A 100 -1.12 -2.05 -4.72
CA ILE A 100 -0.52 -0.78 -4.30
C ILE A 100 -0.67 0.23 -5.44
N VAL A 101 -1.21 1.40 -5.14
CA VAL A 101 -1.39 2.50 -6.09
C VAL A 101 -0.80 3.77 -5.49
N ALA A 102 0.07 4.44 -6.25
CA ALA A 102 0.58 5.75 -5.89
C ALA A 102 -0.19 6.83 -6.64
N LYS A 103 -0.53 7.90 -5.93
CA LYS A 103 -1.21 9.08 -6.42
C LYS A 103 -0.41 10.31 -6.04
N ALA A 104 -0.24 11.25 -6.96
CA ALA A 104 0.25 12.57 -6.64
C ALA A 104 -0.89 13.55 -6.48
N LEU A 105 -0.92 14.24 -5.35
CA LEU A 105 -1.86 15.31 -5.05
C LEU A 105 -1.20 16.66 -5.31
N THR A 106 -1.96 17.56 -5.90
CA THR A 106 -1.54 18.93 -6.17
C THR A 106 -1.83 19.84 -4.99
N ASN A 107 -1.19 21.00 -4.95
CA ASN A 107 -1.48 22.09 -4.00
C ASN A 107 -2.96 22.53 -3.96
N THR A 108 -3.74 22.21 -5.00
CA THR A 108 -5.17 22.50 -5.11
C THR A 108 -6.07 21.31 -4.73
N GLY A 109 -5.50 20.20 -4.26
CA GLY A 109 -6.22 18.98 -3.90
C GLY A 109 -6.61 18.08 -5.08
N GLY A 110 -6.21 18.43 -6.30
CA GLY A 110 -6.41 17.61 -7.49
C GLY A 110 -5.43 16.43 -7.56
N THR A 111 -5.78 15.38 -8.32
CA THR A 111 -4.84 14.28 -8.62
C THR A 111 -4.04 14.62 -9.87
N SER A 112 -2.72 14.77 -9.74
CA SER A 112 -1.80 15.02 -10.86
C SER A 112 -1.58 13.75 -11.69
N TRP A 113 -1.33 12.63 -11.03
CA TRP A 113 -1.20 11.31 -11.66
C TRP A 113 -1.58 10.21 -10.67
N SER A 114 -1.95 9.05 -11.21
CA SER A 114 -2.24 7.84 -10.44
C SER A 114 -1.72 6.62 -11.19
N GLN A 115 -0.82 5.85 -10.58
CA GLN A 115 -0.20 4.68 -11.20
C GLN A 115 -0.06 3.52 -10.22
N PRO A 116 -0.30 2.26 -10.65
CA PRO A 116 0.01 1.10 -9.84
C PRO A 116 1.51 1.01 -9.56
N VAL A 117 1.87 0.69 -8.32
CA VAL A 117 3.26 0.47 -7.91
C VAL A 117 3.60 -1.00 -8.20
N TYR A 118 4.55 -1.21 -9.11
CA TYR A 118 5.09 -2.54 -9.46
C TYR A 118 6.51 -2.75 -8.93
N SER A 119 6.81 -2.20 -7.75
CA SER A 119 8.11 -2.37 -7.08
C SER A 119 8.14 -3.70 -6.31
N ALA A 120 8.90 -4.68 -6.80
CA ALA A 120 9.07 -5.99 -6.15
C ALA A 120 9.50 -5.86 -4.68
N LYS A 121 10.40 -4.90 -4.41
CA LYS A 121 10.92 -4.62 -3.06
C LYS A 121 9.80 -4.21 -2.10
N THR A 122 8.91 -3.32 -2.52
CA THR A 122 7.80 -2.83 -1.69
C THR A 122 6.85 -3.97 -1.28
N TYR A 123 6.51 -4.86 -2.21
CA TYR A 123 5.71 -6.05 -1.88
C TYR A 123 6.47 -7.00 -0.96
N GLN A 124 7.76 -7.22 -1.23
CA GLN A 124 8.59 -8.11 -0.42
C GLN A 124 8.73 -7.61 1.03
N ASP A 125 8.92 -6.31 1.23
CA ASP A 125 9.07 -5.71 2.55
C ASP A 125 7.79 -5.90 3.38
N ILE A 126 6.61 -5.58 2.80
CA ILE A 126 5.32 -5.79 3.45
C ILE A 126 5.09 -7.28 3.76
N PHE A 127 5.27 -8.17 2.78
CA PHE A 127 5.06 -9.60 3.02
C PHE A 127 6.03 -10.17 4.05
N SER A 128 7.28 -9.72 4.08
CA SER A 128 8.25 -10.17 5.10
C SER A 128 7.81 -9.79 6.53
N LYS A 129 7.07 -8.69 6.69
CA LYS A 129 6.48 -8.28 7.98
C LYS A 129 5.26 -9.13 8.32
N VAL A 130 4.39 -9.39 7.34
CA VAL A 130 3.26 -10.32 7.51
C VAL A 130 3.75 -11.70 7.93
N ASP A 131 4.77 -12.24 7.25
CA ASP A 131 5.35 -13.55 7.54
C ASP A 131 5.84 -13.64 8.99
N LYS A 132 6.52 -12.59 9.47
CA LYS A 132 6.97 -12.50 10.87
C LYS A 132 5.80 -12.46 11.85
N SER A 133 4.78 -11.66 11.57
CA SER A 133 3.62 -11.51 12.46
C SER A 133 2.77 -12.80 12.53
N VAL A 134 2.57 -13.48 11.39
CA VAL A 134 1.93 -14.80 11.32
C VAL A 134 2.74 -15.84 12.11
N PHE A 135 4.06 -15.85 11.94
CA PHE A 135 4.94 -16.77 12.67
C PHE A 135 4.88 -16.53 14.18
N LEU A 136 4.94 -15.28 14.65
CA LEU A 136 4.85 -14.96 16.08
C LEU A 136 3.51 -15.44 16.66
N THR A 137 2.40 -15.15 15.98
CA THR A 137 1.07 -15.60 16.42
C THR A 137 0.94 -17.13 16.50
N SER A 138 1.67 -17.86 15.66
CA SER A 138 1.67 -19.34 15.67
C SER A 138 2.49 -19.93 16.82
N ASN A 139 3.49 -19.19 17.32
CA ASN A 139 4.38 -19.66 18.39
C ASN A 139 3.97 -19.16 19.78
N ASP A 140 3.15 -18.11 19.87
CA ASP A 140 2.65 -17.53 21.14
C ASP A 140 1.44 -18.30 21.72
N LEU A 141 1.49 -19.64 21.61
CA LEU A 141 0.52 -20.59 22.19
C LEU A 141 0.68 -20.70 23.72
#